data_AF-A0A929UMR8-F1
#
_entry.id   AF-A0A929UMR8-F1
#
_cell.length_a   1.000
_cell.length_b   1.000
_cell.length_c   1.000
_cell.angle_alpha   90.00
_cell.angle_beta   90.00
_cell.angle_gamma   90.00
#
_symmetry.space_group_name_H-M   'P 1'
#
loop_
_entity.id
_entity.type
_entity.pdbx_description
1 polymer ?
#
loop_
_entity_poly.entity_id
_entity_poly.type
_entity_poly.pdbx_seq_one_letter_code
_entity_poly.pdbx_strand_id
1 'polypeptide(L)'
;MPAKKSSVNSPAKKTAKTKPVRAKVKTKAKKTNAIAKLKSILFAMFLLVVITAALAALAHLYLNQSLPHRQTALSDEQYYFTDSRYAGIRSKFVTRDTKHEKVSIEYPITSNSKINKLIARAIDRADSDFRHTATNAPTFDRPMTETISYQVTHNNSAALSIIVNIKQDMHGAHPVSLTHFWTFDKK
;
A
#
# COMPACT_ATOMS: atom_id res chain seq x y z
N MET A 1 -71.35 -40.83 -44.94
CA MET A 1 -70.61 -42.06 -45.31
C MET A 1 -70.57 -43.00 -44.09
N PRO A 2 -70.60 -44.33 -44.29
CA PRO A 2 -70.76 -45.31 -43.21
C PRO A 2 -69.43 -45.72 -42.56
N ALA A 3 -69.52 -46.62 -41.58
CA ALA A 3 -68.43 -47.03 -40.71
C ALA A 3 -67.80 -48.39 -41.06
N LYS A 4 -66.72 -48.70 -40.31
CA LYS A 4 -66.46 -49.98 -39.60
C LYS A 4 -65.50 -51.01 -40.25
N LYS A 5 -64.79 -51.69 -39.32
CA LYS A 5 -64.02 -52.96 -39.40
C LYS A 5 -62.58 -52.85 -39.96
N SER A 6 -61.51 -53.36 -39.35
CA SER A 6 -61.17 -54.34 -38.27
C SER A 6 -60.64 -55.71 -38.73
N SER A 7 -59.36 -55.96 -38.48
CA SER A 7 -58.78 -57.26 -38.06
C SER A 7 -57.44 -56.94 -37.34
N VAL A 8 -57.08 -57.42 -36.14
CA VAL A 8 -57.19 -58.73 -35.45
C VAL A 8 -56.01 -59.66 -35.75
N ASN A 9 -55.02 -59.72 -34.85
CA ASN A 9 -54.81 -60.91 -34.00
C ASN A 9 -53.72 -60.72 -32.90
N SER A 10 -54.03 -61.20 -31.69
CA SER A 10 -53.07 -61.62 -30.64
C SER A 10 -52.90 -63.16 -30.72
N PRO A 11 -52.15 -63.90 -29.86
CA PRO A 11 -52.18 -63.89 -28.38
C PRO A 11 -50.73 -63.71 -27.80
N ALA A 12 -50.31 -64.07 -26.58
CA ALA A 12 -50.87 -64.72 -25.38
C ALA A 12 -50.07 -64.19 -24.13
N LYS A 13 -50.17 -64.64 -22.87
CA LYS A 13 -51.01 -65.58 -22.10
C LYS A 13 -50.88 -65.16 -20.61
N LYS A 14 -51.97 -65.25 -19.82
CA LYS A 14 -52.11 -65.66 -18.38
C LYS A 14 -50.91 -65.46 -17.40
N THR A 15 -51.04 -65.13 -16.12
CA THR A 15 -52.14 -65.37 -15.15
C THR A 15 -51.97 -64.50 -13.88
N ALA A 16 -52.92 -64.56 -12.94
CA ALA A 16 -52.98 -63.69 -11.77
C ALA A 16 -52.57 -64.35 -10.43
N LYS A 17 -52.08 -63.51 -9.49
CA LYS A 17 -52.14 -63.61 -8.00
C LYS A 17 -51.48 -64.79 -7.25
N THR A 18 -50.48 -64.45 -6.40
CA THR A 18 -50.41 -64.89 -4.97
C THR A 18 -49.81 -63.76 -4.10
N LYS A 19 -49.99 -63.82 -2.76
CA LYS A 19 -49.78 -62.74 -1.76
C LYS A 19 -48.44 -62.90 -0.95
N PRO A 20 -48.12 -62.10 0.10
CA PRO A 20 -46.78 -61.50 0.26
C PRO A 20 -45.88 -62.11 1.34
N VAL A 21 -44.58 -61.76 1.31
CA VAL A 21 -43.65 -61.90 2.45
C VAL A 21 -42.85 -60.61 2.64
N ARG A 22 -42.64 -60.20 3.91
CA ARG A 22 -42.06 -58.93 4.34
C ARG A 22 -40.66 -59.15 4.92
N ALA A 23 -39.61 -58.59 4.32
CA ALA A 23 -38.33 -58.38 5.00
C ALA A 23 -37.53 -57.17 4.48
N LYS A 24 -36.86 -56.51 5.43
CA LYS A 24 -35.90 -55.38 5.42
C LYS A 24 -34.98 -55.32 4.17
N VAL A 25 -34.51 -54.16 3.70
CA VAL A 25 -33.47 -53.32 4.36
C VAL A 25 -33.55 -51.84 3.95
N LYS A 26 -33.21 -50.94 4.89
CA LYS A 26 -33.13 -49.48 4.72
C LYS A 26 -31.74 -49.02 4.22
N THR A 27 -31.64 -47.72 3.88
CA THR A 27 -30.43 -46.87 3.98
C THR A 27 -29.20 -47.20 3.11
N LYS A 28 -29.18 -46.70 1.87
CA LYS A 28 -27.94 -46.23 1.20
C LYS A 28 -28.02 -44.84 0.52
N ALA A 29 -29.20 -44.40 0.06
CA ALA A 29 -29.33 -43.16 -0.74
C ALA A 29 -29.11 -41.82 0.01
N LYS A 30 -29.21 -41.76 1.34
CA LYS A 30 -29.11 -40.48 2.10
C LYS A 30 -27.67 -40.11 2.49
N LYS A 31 -26.71 -41.04 2.41
CA LYS A 31 -25.32 -40.85 2.89
C LYS A 31 -24.41 -40.15 1.86
N THR A 32 -24.65 -40.39 0.56
CA THR A 32 -23.86 -39.80 -0.54
C THR A 32 -24.03 -38.28 -0.65
N ASN A 33 -25.27 -37.78 -0.61
CA ASN A 33 -25.54 -36.33 -0.68
C ASN A 33 -24.98 -35.56 0.53
N ALA A 34 -24.95 -36.18 1.72
CA ALA A 34 -24.34 -35.59 2.90
C ALA A 34 -22.81 -35.49 2.77
N ILE A 35 -22.15 -36.54 2.27
CA ILE A 35 -20.69 -36.54 2.03
C ILE A 35 -20.33 -35.56 0.92
N ALA A 36 -21.12 -35.45 -0.15
CA ALA A 36 -20.90 -34.48 -1.23
C ALA A 36 -21.03 -33.03 -0.73
N LYS A 37 -22.08 -32.72 0.06
CA LYS A 37 -22.23 -31.40 0.70
C LYS A 37 -21.10 -31.10 1.68
N LEU A 38 -20.67 -32.07 2.50
CA LEU A 38 -19.56 -31.89 3.41
C LEU A 38 -18.24 -31.60 2.67
N LYS A 39 -17.95 -32.34 1.59
CA LYS A 39 -16.78 -32.07 0.72
C LYS A 39 -16.85 -30.69 0.07
N SER A 40 -18.03 -30.26 -0.38
CA SER A 40 -18.22 -28.91 -0.94
C SER A 40 -18.01 -27.80 0.09
N ILE A 41 -18.45 -28.01 1.34
CA ILE A 41 -18.22 -27.05 2.45
C ILE A 41 -16.73 -27.01 2.82
N LEU A 42 -16.06 -28.16 2.95
CA LEU A 42 -14.61 -28.22 3.17
C LEU A 42 -13.81 -27.54 2.04
N PHE A 43 -14.22 -27.74 0.79
CA PHE A 43 -13.60 -27.08 -0.35
C PHE A 43 -13.82 -25.56 -0.34
N ALA A 44 -15.02 -25.09 -0.01
CA ALA A 44 -15.31 -23.65 0.13
C ALA A 44 -14.51 -23.01 1.28
N MET A 45 -14.38 -23.69 2.43
CA MET A 45 -13.55 -23.23 3.55
C MET A 45 -12.06 -23.19 3.18
N PHE A 46 -11.56 -24.20 2.47
CA PHE A 46 -10.19 -24.21 1.96
C PHE A 46 -9.94 -23.04 1.00
N LEU A 47 -10.88 -22.80 0.07
CA LEU A 47 -10.78 -21.73 -0.91
C LEU A 47 -10.82 -20.33 -0.25
N LEU A 48 -11.62 -20.16 0.81
CA LEU A 48 -11.62 -18.95 1.63
C LEU A 48 -10.26 -18.69 2.30
N VAL A 49 -9.64 -19.72 2.88
CA VAL A 49 -8.31 -19.62 3.50
C VAL A 49 -7.22 -19.27 2.47
N VAL A 50 -7.28 -19.85 1.27
CA VAL A 50 -6.34 -19.50 0.19
C VAL A 50 -6.50 -18.04 -0.23
N ILE A 51 -7.74 -17.54 -0.35
CA ILE A 51 -8.00 -16.12 -0.68
C ILE A 51 -7.49 -15.18 0.43
N THR A 52 -7.74 -15.49 1.71
CA THR A 52 -7.24 -14.64 2.81
C THR A 52 -5.73 -14.65 2.91
N ALA A 53 -5.08 -15.80 2.68
CA ALA A 53 -3.62 -15.90 2.61
C ALA A 53 -3.04 -15.11 1.42
N ALA A 54 -3.66 -15.16 0.25
CA ALA A 54 -3.25 -14.40 -0.93
C ALA A 54 -3.41 -12.88 -0.71
N LEU A 55 -4.52 -12.44 -0.12
CA LEU A 55 -4.75 -11.03 0.24
C LEU A 55 -3.78 -10.56 1.32
N ALA A 56 -3.49 -11.37 2.33
CA ALA A 56 -2.50 -11.05 3.37
C ALA A 56 -1.09 -10.97 2.79
N ALA A 57 -0.70 -11.90 1.90
CA ALA A 57 0.58 -11.86 1.20
C ALA A 57 0.70 -10.61 0.31
N LEU A 58 -0.36 -10.26 -0.41
CA LEU A 58 -0.40 -9.05 -1.24
C LEU A 58 -0.33 -7.77 -0.38
N ALA A 59 -1.07 -7.71 0.74
CA ALA A 59 -0.98 -6.63 1.70
C ALA A 59 0.42 -6.53 2.33
N HIS A 60 1.05 -7.66 2.68
CA HIS A 60 2.45 -7.68 3.11
C HIS A 60 3.40 -7.18 2.04
N LEU A 61 3.19 -7.50 0.76
CA LEU A 61 4.00 -6.96 -0.34
C LEU A 61 3.78 -5.46 -0.52
N TYR A 62 2.56 -4.94 -0.38
CA TYR A 62 2.29 -3.50 -0.43
C TYR A 62 2.80 -2.72 0.80
N LEU A 63 2.76 -3.32 2.00
CA LEU A 63 3.35 -2.70 3.21
C LEU A 63 4.88 -2.80 3.24
N ASN A 64 5.43 -3.90 2.71
CA ASN A 64 6.88 -4.12 2.58
C ASN A 64 7.45 -3.56 1.27
N GLN A 65 6.63 -2.94 0.42
CA GLN A 65 7.07 -1.90 -0.53
C GLN A 65 7.45 -0.64 0.25
N SER A 66 8.44 -0.79 1.13
CA SER A 66 9.31 0.34 1.44
C SER A 66 9.82 0.87 0.11
N LEU A 67 9.55 2.16 -0.14
CA LEU A 67 10.14 2.95 -1.21
C LEU A 67 11.59 2.51 -1.41
N PRO A 68 12.07 2.28 -2.65
CA PRO A 68 13.43 1.82 -2.89
C PRO A 68 14.40 2.73 -2.16
N HIS A 69 14.90 2.23 -1.03
CA HIS A 69 15.68 3.01 -0.10
C HIS A 69 17.07 3.11 -0.72
N ARG A 70 17.22 4.06 -1.64
CA ARG A 70 18.51 4.49 -2.15
C ARG A 70 19.33 4.75 -0.91
N GLN A 71 20.31 3.89 -0.67
CA GLN A 71 21.23 4.01 0.44
C GLN A 71 21.80 5.41 0.35
N THR A 72 21.41 6.27 1.29
CA THR A 72 22.13 7.52 1.51
C THR A 72 23.55 7.08 1.86
N ALA A 73 24.54 7.55 1.10
CA ALA A 73 25.92 7.21 1.37
C ALA A 73 26.20 7.53 2.85
N LEU A 74 26.68 6.53 3.58
CA LEU A 74 27.02 6.71 4.98
C LEU A 74 28.29 7.58 5.01
N SER A 75 28.24 8.70 5.72
CA SER A 75 29.21 9.81 5.71
C SER A 75 29.13 10.75 4.50
N ASP A 76 28.35 11.82 4.67
CA ASP A 76 28.85 13.19 4.48
C ASP A 76 28.23 14.07 5.58
N GLU A 77 28.70 13.86 6.82
CA GLU A 77 28.37 14.76 7.95
C GLU A 77 29.16 16.07 7.75
N GLN A 78 28.65 16.98 6.93
CA GLN A 78 29.32 18.24 6.64
C GLN A 78 29.06 19.26 7.76
N TYR A 79 30.03 19.41 8.67
CA TYR A 79 29.92 20.26 9.85
C TYR A 79 30.20 21.74 9.57
N TYR A 80 29.17 22.60 9.72
CA TYR A 80 29.30 24.06 9.68
C TYR A 80 29.66 24.62 11.08
N PHE A 81 30.91 24.42 11.53
CA PHE A 81 31.34 24.77 12.89
C PHE A 81 31.68 26.26 13.14
N THR A 82 31.59 27.13 12.14
CA THR A 82 31.96 28.56 12.27
C THR A 82 30.89 29.44 12.91
N ASP A 83 29.65 28.98 13.03
CA ASP A 83 28.52 29.75 13.56
C ASP A 83 27.92 29.11 14.81
N SER A 84 28.04 29.80 15.95
CA SER A 84 27.51 29.32 17.25
C SER A 84 26.00 29.12 17.26
N ARG A 85 25.25 29.72 16.33
CA ARG A 85 23.81 29.47 16.17
C ARG A 85 23.49 28.03 15.80
N TYR A 86 24.41 27.29 15.21
CA TYR A 86 24.21 25.88 14.84
C TYR A 86 24.64 24.90 15.96
N ALA A 87 25.08 25.40 17.12
CA ALA A 87 25.52 24.56 18.24
C ALA A 87 24.43 23.55 18.69
N GLY A 88 24.79 22.26 18.68
CA GLY A 88 23.89 21.17 19.05
C GLY A 88 22.85 20.78 17.98
N ILE A 89 22.98 21.30 16.76
CA ILE A 89 22.13 20.96 15.61
C ILE A 89 23.01 20.27 14.57
N ARG A 90 22.59 19.09 14.11
CA ARG A 90 23.27 18.33 13.04
C ARG A 90 22.43 18.35 11.78
N SER A 91 23.04 18.45 10.62
CA SER A 91 22.34 18.27 9.34
C SER A 91 22.26 16.78 8.98
N LYS A 92 21.10 16.33 8.51
CA LYS A 92 20.95 15.06 7.79
C LYS A 92 20.56 15.37 6.35
N PHE A 93 21.40 14.97 5.41
CA PHE A 93 21.13 15.13 3.98
C PHE A 93 20.39 13.92 3.40
N VAL A 94 19.49 14.18 2.45
CA VAL A 94 18.86 13.17 1.60
C VAL A 94 18.94 13.67 0.16
N THR A 95 19.59 12.90 -0.71
CA THR A 95 19.77 13.25 -2.13
C THR A 95 19.21 12.17 -3.02
N ARG A 96 18.50 12.56 -4.09
CA ARG A 96 18.01 11.64 -5.12
C ARG A 96 18.31 12.26 -6.49
N ASP A 97 18.87 11.47 -7.40
CA ASP A 97 19.20 11.91 -8.76
C ASP A 97 18.75 10.79 -9.71
N THR A 98 17.76 11.09 -10.54
CA THR A 98 17.06 10.17 -11.45
C THR A 98 16.68 10.93 -12.73
N LYS A 99 16.11 10.23 -13.73
CA LYS A 99 15.61 10.87 -14.95
C LYS A 99 14.42 11.83 -14.72
N HIS A 100 13.66 11.65 -13.64
CA HIS A 100 12.44 12.42 -13.36
C HIS A 100 12.67 13.52 -12.32
N GLU A 101 13.51 13.26 -11.32
CA GLU A 101 13.78 14.17 -10.21
C GLU A 101 15.26 14.25 -9.83
N LYS A 102 15.69 15.46 -9.46
CA LYS A 102 16.96 15.77 -8.81
C LYS A 102 16.72 16.58 -7.54
N VAL A 103 16.96 15.94 -6.41
CA VAL A 103 16.51 16.37 -5.08
C VAL A 103 17.70 16.46 -4.13
N SER A 104 17.75 17.55 -3.36
CA SER A 104 18.66 17.72 -2.23
C SER A 104 17.91 18.31 -1.03
N ILE A 105 17.77 17.54 0.03
CA ILE A 105 17.01 17.90 1.23
C ILE A 105 17.92 17.86 2.45
N GLU A 106 17.94 18.94 3.22
CA GLU A 106 18.65 19.06 4.48
C GLU A 106 17.68 19.14 5.66
N TYR A 107 17.73 18.15 6.55
CA TYR A 107 16.95 18.12 7.78
C TYR A 107 17.78 18.60 8.99
N PRO A 108 17.29 19.56 9.79
CA PRO A 108 17.90 19.89 11.08
C PRO A 108 17.56 18.84 12.14
N ILE A 109 18.59 18.26 12.76
CA ILE A 109 18.50 17.27 13.83
C ILE A 109 18.96 17.91 15.14
N THR A 110 18.00 18.30 15.97
CA THR A 110 18.23 18.87 17.32
C THR A 110 18.22 17.76 18.38
N SER A 111 18.55 18.11 19.63
CA SER A 111 18.35 17.22 20.78
C SER A 111 16.88 16.95 21.14
N ASN A 112 15.94 17.79 20.67
CA ASN A 112 14.51 17.69 21.00
C ASN A 112 13.73 16.94 19.91
N SER A 113 13.28 15.72 20.25
CA SER A 113 12.57 14.86 19.30
C SER A 113 11.20 15.39 18.84
N LYS A 114 10.55 16.29 19.60
CA LYS A 114 9.29 16.93 19.18
C LYS A 114 9.55 17.96 18.08
N ILE A 115 10.59 18.77 18.23
CA ILE A 115 11.06 19.74 17.22
C ILE A 115 11.43 19.00 15.93
N ASN A 116 12.25 17.95 16.05
CA ASN A 116 12.69 17.15 14.90
C ASN A 116 11.49 16.56 14.13
N LYS A 117 10.51 15.97 14.83
CA LYS A 117 9.29 15.41 14.20
C LYS A 117 8.41 16.46 13.55
N LEU A 118 8.34 17.67 14.11
CA LEU A 118 7.53 18.76 13.57
C LEU A 118 8.14 19.30 12.27
N ILE A 119 9.44 19.58 12.27
CA ILE A 119 10.14 20.09 11.08
C ILE A 119 10.21 19.01 9.99
N ALA A 120 10.58 17.77 10.35
CA ALA A 120 10.61 16.66 9.40
C ALA A 120 9.25 16.46 8.71
N ARG A 121 8.14 16.47 9.44
CA ARG A 121 6.80 16.34 8.84
C ARG A 121 6.47 17.43 7.81
N ALA A 122 6.93 18.66 8.02
CA ALA A 122 6.71 19.74 7.05
C ALA A 122 7.54 19.52 5.77
N ILE A 123 8.81 19.12 5.93
CA ILE A 123 9.71 18.77 4.82
C ILE A 123 9.19 17.55 4.06
N ASP A 124 8.88 16.45 4.76
CA ASP A 124 8.39 15.18 4.21
C ASP A 124 7.09 15.35 3.43
N ARG A 125 6.25 16.32 3.81
CA ARG A 125 5.04 16.66 3.07
C ARG A 125 5.37 17.33 1.73
N ALA A 126 6.23 18.34 1.74
CA ALA A 126 6.66 19.03 0.52
C ALA A 126 7.36 18.07 -0.46
N ASP A 127 8.28 17.23 0.05
CA ASP A 127 8.97 16.18 -0.72
C ASP A 127 7.97 15.17 -1.31
N SER A 128 6.98 14.73 -0.51
CA SER A 128 5.96 13.79 -1.00
C SER A 128 5.07 14.39 -2.08
N ASP A 129 4.67 15.66 -1.96
CA ASP A 129 3.85 16.36 -2.95
C ASP A 129 4.65 16.62 -4.25
N PHE A 130 5.92 16.99 -4.13
CA PHE A 130 6.86 17.11 -5.25
C PHE A 130 7.06 15.78 -5.97
N ARG A 131 7.44 14.72 -5.25
CA ARG A 131 7.72 13.39 -5.81
C ARG A 131 6.47 12.78 -6.45
N HIS A 132 5.29 12.99 -5.88
CA HIS A 132 4.03 12.58 -6.48
C HIS A 132 3.86 13.22 -7.86
N THR A 133 4.16 14.52 -8.00
CA THR A 133 4.06 15.20 -9.28
C THR A 133 5.16 14.76 -10.25
N ALA A 134 6.42 14.67 -9.81
CA ALA A 134 7.55 14.22 -10.65
C ALA A 134 7.39 12.79 -11.18
N THR A 135 6.68 11.91 -10.45
CA THR A 135 6.39 10.54 -10.87
C THR A 135 5.24 10.45 -11.89
N ASN A 136 4.26 11.37 -11.83
CA ASN A 136 3.04 11.33 -12.66
C ASN A 136 3.06 12.30 -13.85
N ALA A 137 4.00 13.25 -13.87
CA ALA A 137 4.19 14.17 -14.99
C ALA A 137 4.83 13.48 -16.22
N PRO A 138 4.65 14.03 -17.43
CA PRO A 138 5.41 13.59 -18.60
C PRO A 138 6.92 13.66 -18.34
N THR A 139 7.68 12.73 -18.91
CA THR A 139 9.15 12.78 -18.85
C THR A 139 9.65 13.98 -19.65
N PHE A 140 10.38 14.88 -19.00
CA PHE A 140 11.06 16.02 -19.63
C PHE A 140 12.52 15.66 -19.96
N ASP A 141 13.15 16.41 -20.86
CA ASP A 141 14.58 16.22 -21.23
C ASP A 141 15.55 16.44 -20.05
N ARG A 142 15.09 17.17 -19.02
CA ARG A 142 15.81 17.44 -17.77
C ARG A 142 14.90 17.06 -16.59
N PRO A 143 15.43 16.53 -15.49
CA PRO A 143 14.62 16.20 -14.31
C PRO A 143 14.05 17.47 -13.66
N MET A 144 12.88 17.31 -13.02
CA MET A 144 12.39 18.31 -12.06
C MET A 144 13.39 18.43 -10.91
N THR A 145 13.47 19.60 -10.29
CA THR A 145 14.41 19.81 -9.17
C THR A 145 13.71 20.19 -7.88
N GLU A 146 14.21 19.68 -6.77
CA GLU A 146 13.85 20.14 -5.42
C GLU A 146 15.11 20.43 -4.60
N THR A 147 15.12 21.55 -3.90
CA THR A 147 16.13 21.90 -2.92
C THR A 147 15.47 22.40 -1.65
N ILE A 148 15.72 21.70 -0.54
CA ILE A 148 15.25 22.07 0.79
C ILE A 148 16.48 22.28 1.68
N SER A 149 16.61 23.47 2.26
CA SER A 149 17.70 23.84 3.16
C SER A 149 17.18 24.51 4.42
N TYR A 150 17.96 24.49 5.51
CA TYR A 150 17.57 25.18 6.75
C TYR A 150 18.58 26.25 7.18
N GLN A 151 18.09 27.23 7.95
CA GLN A 151 18.89 28.27 8.56
C GLN A 151 18.51 28.44 10.03
N VAL A 152 19.50 28.54 10.91
CA VAL A 152 19.26 28.80 12.34
C VAL A 152 19.50 30.27 12.61
N THR A 153 18.43 31.01 12.93
CA THR A 153 18.53 32.46 13.15
C THR A 153 18.86 32.78 14.61
N HIS A 154 18.33 31.99 15.54
CA HIS A 154 18.58 32.14 16.98
C HIS A 154 18.72 30.76 17.64
N ASN A 155 19.70 30.60 18.51
CA ASN A 155 19.89 29.40 19.32
C ASN A 155 20.61 29.80 20.61
N ASN A 156 19.86 30.06 21.68
CA ASN A 156 20.40 30.47 22.98
C ASN A 156 19.76 29.61 24.10
N SER A 157 19.87 30.02 25.37
CA SER A 157 19.28 29.29 26.49
C SER A 157 17.74 29.35 26.55
N ALA A 158 17.11 30.36 25.96
CA ALA A 158 15.67 30.58 26.03
C ALA A 158 14.92 30.08 24.79
N ALA A 159 15.49 30.18 23.60
CA ALA A 159 14.80 29.87 22.35
C ALA A 159 15.69 29.24 21.28
N LEU A 160 15.03 28.54 20.34
CA LEU A 160 15.57 28.06 19.08
C LEU A 160 14.67 28.56 17.94
N SER A 161 15.22 29.25 16.95
CA SER A 161 14.50 29.70 15.75
C SER A 161 15.13 29.13 14.49
N ILE A 162 14.34 28.41 13.69
CA ILE A 162 14.74 27.74 12.47
C ILE A 162 13.85 28.18 11.31
N ILE A 163 14.50 28.49 10.19
CA ILE A 163 13.87 28.72 8.88
C ILE A 163 14.15 27.48 8.02
N VAL A 164 13.15 27.00 7.29
CA VAL A 164 13.33 26.00 6.23
C VAL A 164 12.87 26.62 4.92
N ASN A 165 13.73 26.60 3.92
CA ASN A 165 13.47 27.12 2.59
C ASN A 165 13.37 25.97 1.60
N ILE A 166 12.25 25.89 0.89
CA ILE A 166 11.93 24.92 -0.14
C ILE A 166 11.93 25.65 -1.48
N LYS A 167 12.59 25.07 -2.48
CA LYS A 167 12.59 25.52 -3.88
C LYS A 167 12.34 24.33 -4.78
N GLN A 168 11.37 24.42 -5.67
CA GLN A 168 10.98 23.36 -6.59
C GLN A 168 10.88 23.93 -8.02
N ASP A 169 11.57 23.33 -8.99
CA ASP A 169 11.37 23.60 -10.42
C ASP A 169 10.75 22.35 -11.05
N MET A 170 9.49 22.49 -11.46
CA MET A 170 8.66 21.44 -12.04
C MET A 170 8.39 21.70 -13.53
N HIS A 171 9.15 22.61 -14.14
CA HIS A 171 9.06 23.07 -15.53
C HIS A 171 7.70 23.69 -15.89
N GLY A 172 7.02 24.27 -14.89
CA GLY A 172 5.93 25.20 -15.09
C GLY A 172 6.42 26.60 -15.50
N ALA A 173 5.51 27.58 -15.51
CA ALA A 173 5.81 28.96 -15.91
C ALA A 173 6.88 29.66 -15.03
N HIS A 174 7.02 29.23 -13.78
CA HIS A 174 8.07 29.66 -12.86
C HIS A 174 8.32 28.58 -11.80
N PRO A 175 9.50 28.55 -11.14
CA PRO A 175 9.73 27.74 -9.95
C PRO A 175 8.78 28.11 -8.80
N VAL A 176 8.54 27.16 -7.90
CA VAL A 176 7.84 27.36 -6.63
C VAL A 176 8.87 27.59 -5.53
N SER A 177 8.60 28.51 -4.61
CA SER A 177 9.37 28.64 -3.38
C SER A 177 8.46 28.83 -2.18
N LEU A 178 8.74 28.08 -1.11
CA LEU A 178 8.00 28.07 0.13
C LEU A 178 8.98 28.19 1.29
N THR A 179 8.67 29.04 2.27
CA THR A 179 9.47 29.19 3.48
C THR A 179 8.61 28.86 4.70
N HIS A 180 9.13 28.00 5.56
CA HIS A 180 8.60 27.78 6.91
C HIS A 180 9.50 28.45 7.94
N PHE A 181 8.87 29.02 8.97
CA PHE A 181 9.55 29.66 10.10
C PHE A 181 8.97 29.09 11.39
N TRP A 182 9.85 28.70 12.32
CA TRP A 182 9.46 28.31 13.67
C TRP A 182 10.39 28.91 14.71
N THR A 183 9.81 29.41 15.80
CA THR A 183 10.50 29.71 17.05
C THR A 183 9.94 28.80 18.14
N PHE A 184 10.82 28.10 18.84
CA PHE A 184 10.51 27.21 19.95
C PHE A 184 11.08 27.82 21.23
N ASP A 185 10.26 27.91 22.27
CA ASP A 185 10.77 28.08 23.65
C ASP A 185 11.50 26.79 24.05
N LYS A 186 12.57 26.93 24.84
CA LYS A 186 13.40 25.82 25.35
C LYS A 186 13.11 25.44 26.81
N LYS A 187 12.27 26.22 27.50
CA LYS A 187 11.86 25.98 28.89
C LYS A 187 10.87 24.82 29.02
#